data_AF-A0A6N2JR61-F1
#
_entry.id   AF-A0A6N2JR61-F1
#
_cell.length_a   1.000
_cell.length_b   1.000
_cell.length_c   1.000
_cell.angle_alpha   90.00
_cell.angle_beta   90.00
_cell.angle_gamma   90.00
#
_symmetry.space_group_name_H-M   'P 1'
#
loop_
_entity.id
_entity.type
_entity.pdbx_description
1 polymer ?
#
loop_
_entity_poly.entity_id
_entity_poly.type
_entity_poly.pdbx_seq_one_letter_code
_entity_poly.pdbx_strand_id
1 'polypeptide(L)'
;MLEDIRQISNPFVRAITSGLFLSSLVTIPAAAAIYLVNLKNESAYKFILYASIASATVGAVGGLAAGKSKSATSSNLSVEMSNDINWKDWRKFVIDRKVKESESITSFYLRPLDEGNIPDFIPGQFLTIQLDIPEQSKSVIRTYSLSDYIQSGSYYRLSIKREPAPPDAIAPAGIASNFMHDHVHEGSVILVKPPAGKFVLDVNSSQPAVLISNGVGITPMISMAKAVSLLNPQRHIWFLHGARDSSLHAFRDEVNAIAVSNPNLHIVYCYSRPSLTDEGNYQHKGYVDAALIKNVVAPEMQNLCGSTDAEYFLCGSPSFMDSLRDGLREWGVADNKVLFESFAKAKPKKSEPAQDLSQKHDSIEIVFGKSGKTLSWSPNDGTILEFAEANDIYPDHSCRIGVCGTCMCKISEGEVEYAEAPTASVDGDSVLICISKPKTARVVLDI
;
A
#
# COMPACT_ATOMS: atom_id res chain seq x y z
N MET A 1 -3.13 49.07 7.44
CA MET A 1 -3.04 47.65 7.82
C MET A 1 -3.41 46.69 6.69
N LEU A 2 -4.66 46.66 6.17
CA LEU A 2 -5.00 45.82 5.01
C LEU A 2 -4.21 46.19 3.73
N GLU A 3 -3.92 47.48 3.54
CA GLU A 3 -3.03 47.94 2.45
C GLU A 3 -1.58 47.50 2.65
N ASP A 4 -1.08 47.51 3.88
CA ASP A 4 0.28 47.03 4.21
C ASP A 4 0.42 45.52 3.97
N ILE A 5 -0.62 44.75 4.31
CA ILE A 5 -0.66 43.30 4.04
C ILE A 5 -0.62 43.03 2.53
N ARG A 6 -1.28 43.85 1.70
CA ARG A 6 -1.23 43.71 0.23
C ARG A 6 0.15 44.00 -0.36
N GLN A 7 0.98 44.79 0.33
CA GLN A 7 2.34 45.09 -0.11
C GLN A 7 3.33 43.96 0.20
N ILE A 8 2.95 42.93 0.96
CA ILE A 8 3.79 41.75 1.20
C ILE A 8 4.01 41.01 -0.12
N SER A 9 5.27 40.97 -0.56
CA SER A 9 5.69 40.39 -1.84
C SER A 9 5.66 38.86 -1.85
N ASN A 10 5.96 38.21 -0.71
CA ASN A 10 5.87 36.77 -0.58
C ASN A 10 4.41 36.32 -0.39
N PRO A 11 3.83 35.53 -1.30
CA PRO A 11 2.41 35.17 -1.26
C PRO A 11 2.04 34.30 -0.06
N PHE A 12 2.96 33.48 0.44
CA PHE A 12 2.74 32.62 1.61
C PHE A 12 2.73 33.45 2.91
N VAL A 13 3.70 34.34 3.07
CA VAL A 13 3.75 35.27 4.22
C VAL A 13 2.52 36.19 4.20
N ARG A 14 2.09 36.63 3.01
CA ARG A 14 0.88 37.43 2.84
C ARG A 14 -0.38 36.66 3.24
N ALA A 15 -0.50 35.40 2.84
CA ALA A 15 -1.62 34.52 3.19
C ALA A 15 -1.72 34.34 4.71
N ILE A 16 -0.60 33.98 5.36
CA ILE A 16 -0.55 33.80 6.82
C ILE A 16 -0.94 35.09 7.54
N THR A 17 -0.36 36.23 7.14
CA THR A 17 -0.62 37.52 7.77
C THR A 17 -2.08 37.96 7.57
N SER A 18 -2.67 37.70 6.41
CA SER A 18 -4.08 38.00 6.11
C SER A 18 -5.03 37.11 6.94
N GLY A 19 -4.71 35.82 7.06
CA GLY A 19 -5.49 34.87 7.85
C GLY A 19 -5.49 35.21 9.34
N LEU A 20 -4.31 35.51 9.91
CA LEU A 20 -4.19 35.92 11.31
C LEU A 20 -4.95 37.23 11.58
N PHE A 21 -4.86 38.20 10.68
CA PHE A 21 -5.58 39.47 10.83
C PHE A 21 -7.09 39.29 10.84
N LEU A 22 -7.66 38.56 9.88
CA LEU A 22 -9.10 38.32 9.81
C LEU A 22 -9.61 37.48 10.98
N SER A 23 -8.82 36.50 11.44
CA SER A 23 -9.15 35.72 12.64
C SER A 23 -9.20 36.60 13.89
N SER A 24 -8.26 37.54 14.04
CA SER A 24 -8.22 38.47 15.19
C SER A 24 -9.43 39.42 15.23
N LEU A 25 -9.91 39.87 14.07
CA LEU A 25 -11.10 40.72 13.97
C LEU A 25 -12.39 40.03 14.40
N VAL A 26 -12.44 38.70 14.33
CA VAL A 26 -13.62 37.90 14.71
C VAL A 26 -13.50 37.41 16.16
N THR A 27 -12.33 36.89 16.54
CA THR A 27 -12.08 36.32 17.88
C THR A 27 -12.19 37.37 19.00
N ILE A 28 -11.58 38.54 18.83
CA ILE A 28 -11.44 39.52 19.92
C ILE A 28 -12.81 40.11 20.32
N PRO A 29 -13.66 40.60 19.38
CA PRO A 29 -14.98 41.10 19.76
C PRO A 29 -15.89 40.01 20.31
N ALA A 30 -15.80 38.79 19.79
CA ALA A 30 -16.62 37.67 20.24
C ALA A 30 -16.24 37.20 21.66
N ALA A 31 -14.94 37.16 21.97
CA ALA A 31 -14.44 36.87 23.32
C ALA A 31 -14.85 37.97 24.32
N ALA A 32 -14.78 39.25 23.91
CA ALA A 32 -15.24 40.37 24.72
C ALA A 32 -16.76 40.31 24.98
N ALA A 33 -17.56 39.93 23.98
CA ALA A 33 -19.00 39.75 24.13
C ALA A 33 -19.35 38.60 25.10
N ILE A 34 -18.67 37.46 25.02
CA ILE A 34 -18.84 36.36 26.00
C ILE A 34 -18.52 36.82 27.41
N TYR A 35 -17.42 37.56 27.58
CA TYR A 35 -16.98 38.03 28.89
C TYR A 35 -17.98 39.02 29.49
N LEU A 36 -18.50 39.96 28.70
CA LEU A 36 -19.48 40.96 29.15
C LEU A 36 -20.87 40.38 29.45
N VAL A 37 -21.27 39.31 28.74
CA VAL A 37 -22.60 38.69 28.88
C VAL A 37 -22.56 37.45 29.81
N ASN A 38 -21.38 37.05 30.28
CA ASN A 38 -21.13 35.89 31.14
C ASN A 38 -21.78 34.59 30.62
N LEU A 39 -21.64 34.35 29.32
CA LEU A 39 -22.19 33.17 28.65
C LEU A 39 -21.42 31.91 29.08
N LYS A 40 -21.99 31.13 30.00
CA LYS A 40 -21.50 29.78 30.36
C LYS A 40 -22.16 28.70 29.49
N ASN A 41 -22.04 28.84 28.16
CA ASN A 41 -22.57 27.87 27.21
C ASN A 41 -21.46 27.33 26.32
N GLU A 42 -21.15 26.03 26.44
CA GLU A 42 -20.10 25.33 25.68
C GLU A 42 -20.27 25.48 24.16
N SER A 43 -21.52 25.53 23.69
CA SER A 43 -21.85 25.71 22.26
C SER A 43 -21.45 27.09 21.74
N ALA A 44 -21.48 28.14 22.57
CA ALA A 44 -21.06 29.48 22.18
C ALA A 44 -19.53 29.57 21.99
N TYR A 45 -18.76 28.89 22.84
CA TYR A 45 -17.31 28.78 22.70
C TYR A 45 -16.90 27.99 21.45
N LYS A 46 -17.57 26.87 21.18
CA LYS A 46 -17.35 26.07 19.97
C LYS A 46 -17.67 26.87 18.70
N PHE A 47 -18.78 27.61 18.69
CA PHE A 47 -19.15 28.45 17.55
C PHE A 47 -18.09 29.52 17.25
N ILE A 48 -17.56 30.20 18.27
CA ILE A 48 -16.51 31.22 18.07
C ILE A 48 -15.21 30.59 17.61
N LEU A 49 -14.82 29.44 18.16
CA LEU A 49 -13.64 28.71 17.70
C LEU A 49 -13.75 28.37 16.20
N TYR A 50 -14.90 27.85 15.76
CA TYR A 50 -15.13 27.52 14.35
C TYR A 50 -15.20 28.75 13.45
N ALA A 51 -15.87 29.84 13.88
CA ALA A 51 -15.92 31.09 13.13
C ALA A 51 -14.53 31.73 12.96
N SER A 52 -13.66 31.55 13.95
CA SER A 52 -12.28 32.05 13.96
C SER A 52 -11.35 31.27 13.04
N ILE A 53 -11.55 29.95 12.96
CA ILE A 53 -10.83 29.08 12.02
C ILE A 53 -11.32 29.36 10.59
N ALA A 54 -12.64 29.45 10.38
CA ALA A 54 -13.21 29.74 9.07
C ALA A 54 -12.76 31.10 8.51
N SER A 55 -12.73 32.13 9.35
CA SER A 55 -12.24 33.47 8.96
C SER A 55 -10.72 33.49 8.69
N ALA A 56 -9.93 32.70 9.42
CA ALA A 56 -8.51 32.53 9.13
C ALA A 56 -8.28 31.91 7.74
N THR A 57 -9.05 30.87 7.40
CA THR A 57 -9.00 30.21 6.08
C THR A 57 -9.41 31.16 4.96
N VAL A 58 -10.51 31.91 5.13
CA VAL A 58 -10.95 32.92 4.15
C VAL A 58 -9.89 34.00 3.96
N GLY A 59 -9.25 34.45 5.03
CA GLY A 59 -8.18 35.44 4.96
C GLY A 59 -6.92 34.92 4.26
N ALA A 60 -6.53 33.68 4.52
CA ALA A 60 -5.39 33.06 3.86
C ALA A 60 -5.62 32.89 2.35
N VAL A 61 -6.81 32.45 1.94
CA VAL A 61 -7.20 32.32 0.54
C VAL A 61 -7.25 33.69 -0.15
N GLY A 62 -7.85 34.70 0.50
CA GLY A 62 -7.86 36.07 -0.02
C GLY A 62 -6.47 36.68 -0.17
N GLY A 63 -5.55 36.38 0.76
CA GLY A 63 -4.15 36.81 0.70
C GLY A 63 -3.37 36.18 -0.46
N LEU A 64 -3.70 34.96 -0.87
CA LEU A 64 -3.13 34.32 -2.07
C LEU A 64 -3.66 34.98 -3.35
N ALA A 65 -4.96 35.31 -3.40
CA ALA A 65 -5.63 35.84 -4.59
C ALA A 65 -5.32 37.32 -4.89
N ALA A 66 -4.92 38.12 -3.90
CA ALA A 66 -4.72 39.57 -4.05
C ALA A 66 -3.39 40.00 -4.72
N GLY A 67 -2.58 39.06 -5.22
CA GLY A 67 -1.35 39.38 -5.96
C GLY A 67 -1.63 39.82 -7.39
N LYS A 68 -0.95 40.89 -7.87
CA LYS A 68 -1.04 41.34 -9.27
C LYS A 68 -0.77 40.17 -10.22
N SER A 69 -1.79 39.83 -11.01
CA SER A 69 -1.80 38.78 -12.02
C SER A 69 -0.74 39.03 -13.10
N LYS A 70 0.14 38.04 -13.31
CA LYS A 70 0.64 37.74 -14.65
C LYS A 70 -0.04 36.44 -15.10
N SER A 71 -0.85 36.58 -16.13
CA SER A 71 -1.46 35.48 -16.90
C SER A 71 -0.36 34.51 -17.33
N ALA A 72 -0.52 33.24 -16.95
CA ALA A 72 0.22 32.13 -17.52
C ALA A 72 -0.80 31.15 -18.10
N THR A 73 -0.71 31.01 -19.42
CA THR A 73 -1.41 30.09 -20.31
C THR A 73 -1.35 28.66 -19.79
N SER A 74 -2.44 27.91 -20.00
CA SER A 74 -2.52 26.47 -19.78
C SER A 74 -1.42 25.73 -20.54
N SER A 75 -0.37 25.33 -19.83
CA SER A 75 0.59 24.33 -20.29
C SER A 75 0.26 23.02 -19.60
N ASN A 76 0.02 21.97 -20.40
CA ASN A 76 0.00 20.58 -19.98
C ASN A 76 1.19 20.33 -19.02
N LEU A 77 0.91 20.11 -17.73
CA LEU A 77 1.89 19.55 -16.82
C LEU A 77 2.01 18.06 -17.15
N SER A 78 2.93 17.72 -18.04
CA SER A 78 3.60 16.43 -17.92
C SER A 78 4.33 16.42 -16.58
N VAL A 79 3.99 15.45 -15.73
CA VAL A 79 4.70 15.18 -14.49
C VAL A 79 6.11 14.72 -14.86
N GLU A 80 7.07 15.64 -14.91
CA GLU A 80 8.47 15.27 -14.73
C GLU A 80 8.68 15.04 -13.24
N MET A 81 8.63 13.76 -12.84
CA MET A 81 9.08 13.33 -11.52
C MET A 81 10.55 13.73 -11.38
N SER A 82 10.86 14.66 -10.47
CA SER A 82 12.24 14.96 -10.11
C SER A 82 12.80 13.81 -9.28
N ASN A 83 13.18 12.72 -9.95
CA ASN A 83 13.76 11.51 -9.36
C ASN A 83 15.27 11.61 -9.14
N ASP A 84 15.81 12.81 -8.97
CA ASP A 84 17.26 13.01 -8.86
C ASP A 84 17.77 12.76 -7.42
N ILE A 85 17.35 11.63 -6.85
CA ILE A 85 17.88 11.09 -5.59
C ILE A 85 18.63 9.81 -5.96
N ASN A 86 19.96 9.87 -5.88
CA ASN A 86 20.86 8.73 -6.14
C ASN A 86 20.83 7.70 -5.00
N TRP A 87 19.63 7.24 -4.62
CA TRP A 87 19.41 6.17 -3.65
C TRP A 87 19.09 4.88 -4.40
N LYS A 88 20.04 3.95 -4.43
CA LYS A 88 19.93 2.67 -5.17
C LYS A 88 19.97 1.42 -4.31
N ASP A 89 20.55 1.53 -3.11
CA ASP A 89 20.75 0.40 -2.21
C ASP A 89 20.30 0.75 -0.78
N TRP A 90 20.75 0.04 0.24
CA TRP A 90 20.37 0.28 1.63
C TRP A 90 20.68 1.72 2.11
N ARG A 91 19.66 2.39 2.62
CA ARG A 91 19.75 3.68 3.34
C ARG A 91 19.16 3.53 4.74
N LYS A 92 19.73 4.24 5.70
CA LYS A 92 19.27 4.23 7.10
C LYS A 92 18.06 5.13 7.26
N PHE A 93 17.01 4.60 7.87
CA PHE A 93 15.82 5.33 8.27
C PHE A 93 15.61 5.18 9.77
N VAL A 94 15.15 6.26 10.41
CA VAL A 94 14.71 6.26 11.80
C VAL A 94 13.20 6.08 11.85
N ILE A 95 12.73 5.32 12.84
CA ILE A 95 11.31 5.27 13.19
C ILE A 95 10.95 6.55 13.94
N ASP A 96 10.30 7.48 13.25
CA ASP A 96 9.87 8.78 13.79
C ASP A 96 8.63 8.63 14.67
N ARG A 97 7.73 7.71 14.32
CA ARG A 97 6.48 7.48 15.05
C ARG A 97 6.00 6.02 14.95
N LYS A 98 5.37 5.52 16.01
CA LYS A 98 4.75 4.17 16.06
C LYS A 98 3.29 4.25 16.54
N VAL A 99 2.34 3.75 15.75
CA VAL A 99 0.89 3.86 16.02
C VAL A 99 0.21 2.51 15.94
N LYS A 100 -0.56 2.12 16.97
CA LYS A 100 -1.39 0.91 16.95
C LYS A 100 -2.66 1.20 16.14
N GLU A 101 -2.83 0.51 15.01
CA GLU A 101 -3.94 0.72 14.08
C GLU A 101 -5.09 -0.26 14.31
N SER A 102 -4.77 -1.45 14.85
CA SER A 102 -5.73 -2.45 15.30
C SER A 102 -5.08 -3.37 16.34
N GLU A 103 -5.81 -4.36 16.85
CA GLU A 103 -5.25 -5.35 17.77
C GLU A 103 -4.07 -6.14 17.19
N SER A 104 -3.91 -6.17 15.87
CA SER A 104 -2.80 -6.91 15.23
C SER A 104 -1.91 -6.09 14.32
N ILE A 105 -2.28 -4.85 13.96
CA ILE A 105 -1.53 -4.02 13.00
C ILE A 105 -0.99 -2.79 13.69
N THR A 106 0.29 -2.48 13.43
CA THR A 106 0.96 -1.28 13.91
C THR A 106 1.64 -0.57 12.75
N SER A 107 1.43 0.74 12.63
CA SER A 107 2.11 1.60 11.69
C SER A 107 3.42 2.13 12.27
N PHE A 108 4.42 2.18 11.41
CA PHE A 108 5.75 2.74 11.64
C PHE A 108 5.94 3.84 10.60
N TYR A 109 6.29 5.03 11.07
CA TYR A 109 6.57 6.19 10.23
C TYR A 109 8.09 6.34 10.14
N LEU A 110 8.62 6.35 8.93
CA LEU A 110 10.05 6.28 8.65
C LEU A 110 10.50 7.60 8.03
N ARG A 111 11.56 8.17 8.60
CA ARG A 111 12.26 9.32 8.03
C ARG A 111 13.71 8.95 7.77
N PRO A 112 14.34 9.49 6.73
CA PRO A 112 15.74 9.18 6.46
C PRO A 112 16.60 9.74 7.60
N LEU A 113 17.52 8.93 8.13
CA LEU A 113 18.37 9.30 9.26
C LEU A 113 19.31 10.48 8.93
N ASP A 114 19.66 10.61 7.65
CA ASP A 114 20.51 11.67 7.12
C ASP A 114 19.75 12.99 6.83
N GLU A 115 18.46 13.06 7.15
CA GLU A 115 17.56 14.20 6.89
C GLU A 115 17.44 14.64 5.41
N GLY A 116 17.99 13.86 4.47
CA GLY A 116 17.89 14.13 3.05
C GLY A 116 16.49 13.88 2.50
N ASN A 117 16.20 14.33 1.28
CA ASN A 117 14.92 14.07 0.65
C ASN A 117 14.69 12.57 0.41
N ILE A 118 13.42 12.16 0.35
CA ILE A 118 13.00 10.82 -0.10
C ILE A 118 12.16 10.98 -1.37
N PRO A 119 12.28 10.05 -2.34
CA PRO A 119 11.53 10.14 -3.57
C PRO A 119 10.04 9.87 -3.32
N ASP A 120 9.19 10.44 -4.17
CA ASP A 120 7.81 10.02 -4.26
C ASP A 120 7.71 8.56 -4.73
N PHE A 121 6.53 7.98 -4.58
CA PHE A 121 6.23 6.61 -4.98
C PHE A 121 4.86 6.53 -5.63
N ILE A 122 4.63 5.45 -6.37
CA ILE A 122 3.34 5.17 -7.00
C ILE A 122 2.48 4.39 -5.99
N PRO A 123 1.23 4.80 -5.71
CA PRO A 123 0.40 4.14 -4.71
C PRO A 123 0.23 2.65 -5.01
N GLY A 124 0.53 1.82 -4.02
CA GLY A 124 0.61 0.36 -4.13
C GLY A 124 2.03 -0.22 -4.07
N GLN A 125 3.07 0.60 -4.27
CA GLN A 125 4.45 0.18 -4.06
C GLN A 125 4.75 -0.18 -2.59
N PHE A 126 5.86 -0.88 -2.38
CA PHE A 126 6.37 -1.31 -1.09
C PHE A 126 7.80 -0.82 -0.85
N LEU A 127 8.24 -0.87 0.41
CA LEU A 127 9.64 -0.78 0.78
C LEU A 127 10.19 -2.17 1.11
N THR A 128 11.45 -2.40 0.74
CA THR A 128 12.22 -3.53 1.29
C THR A 128 13.00 -3.03 2.51
N ILE A 129 12.86 -3.71 3.64
CA ILE A 129 13.61 -3.43 4.87
C ILE A 129 14.51 -4.60 5.23
N GLN A 130 15.63 -4.30 5.89
CA GLN A 130 16.54 -5.27 6.47
C GLN A 130 16.62 -5.06 7.98
N LEU A 131 16.47 -6.15 8.73
CA LEU A 131 16.47 -6.19 10.19
C LEU A 131 17.62 -7.06 10.68
N ASP A 132 18.47 -6.50 11.53
CA ASP A 132 19.49 -7.25 12.26
C ASP A 132 18.89 -7.74 13.58
N ILE A 133 18.40 -8.98 13.57
CA ILE A 133 17.69 -9.60 14.70
C ILE A 133 18.69 -10.46 15.48
N PRO A 134 18.89 -10.22 16.79
CA PRO A 134 19.94 -10.89 17.58
C PRO A 134 19.95 -12.42 17.51
N GLU A 135 18.79 -13.07 17.45
CA GLU A 135 18.69 -14.53 17.39
C GLU A 135 18.86 -15.11 15.97
N GLN A 136 19.14 -14.27 14.97
CA GLN A 136 19.27 -14.69 13.56
C GLN A 136 20.73 -14.57 13.10
N SER A 137 21.23 -15.62 12.45
CA SER A 137 22.61 -15.64 11.92
C SER A 137 22.81 -14.75 10.69
N LYS A 138 21.71 -14.37 10.03
CA LYS A 138 21.67 -13.47 8.88
C LYS A 138 20.59 -12.41 9.09
N SER A 139 20.79 -11.23 8.52
CA SER A 139 19.76 -10.20 8.53
C SER A 139 18.47 -10.69 7.87
N VAL A 140 17.34 -10.33 8.46
CA VAL A 140 16.02 -10.69 7.97
C VAL A 140 15.51 -9.58 7.06
N ILE A 141 15.29 -9.92 5.79
CA ILE A 141 14.80 -8.98 4.77
C ILE A 141 13.32 -9.20 4.51
N ARG A 142 12.51 -8.14 4.55
CA ARG A 142 11.06 -8.20 4.29
C ARG A 142 10.59 -7.02 3.48
N THR A 143 9.49 -7.21 2.76
CA THR A 143 8.81 -6.17 2.00
C THR A 143 7.48 -5.82 2.66
N TYR A 144 7.17 -4.53 2.73
CA TYR A 144 5.92 -4.03 3.29
C TYR A 144 5.38 -2.89 2.42
N SER A 145 4.11 -2.97 2.01
CA SER A 145 3.47 -1.93 1.20
C SER A 145 3.49 -0.59 1.92
N LEU A 146 3.74 0.47 1.16
CA LEU A 146 3.58 1.84 1.62
C LEU A 146 2.09 2.06 1.86
N SER A 147 1.76 2.36 3.11
CA SER A 147 0.39 2.37 3.63
C SER A 147 -0.16 3.77 3.87
N ASP A 148 0.49 4.78 3.31
CA ASP A 148 0.03 6.17 3.31
C ASP A 148 0.22 6.76 1.91
N TYR A 149 -0.28 7.97 1.69
CA TYR A 149 0.09 8.78 0.53
C TYR A 149 -0.03 10.25 0.90
N ILE A 150 1.10 10.96 0.86
CA ILE A 150 1.17 12.39 1.15
C ILE A 150 2.05 13.06 0.10
N GLN A 151 1.64 14.24 -0.37
CA GLN A 151 2.39 14.99 -1.40
C GLN A 151 3.70 15.61 -0.87
N SER A 152 3.86 15.70 0.45
CA SER A 152 5.04 16.34 1.05
C SER A 152 6.31 15.49 0.99
N GLY A 153 6.21 14.18 0.70
CA GLY A 153 7.35 13.27 0.77
C GLY A 153 8.08 13.31 2.12
N SER A 154 7.40 13.64 3.21
CA SER A 154 8.06 13.89 4.51
C SER A 154 8.39 12.61 5.28
N TYR A 155 7.69 11.52 5.00
CA TYR A 155 7.90 10.21 5.60
C TYR A 155 7.36 9.10 4.70
N TYR A 156 7.80 7.87 4.97
CA TYR A 156 7.11 6.65 4.53
C TYR A 156 6.36 6.01 5.70
N ARG A 157 5.23 5.35 5.42
CA ARG A 157 4.47 4.61 6.43
C ARG A 157 4.39 3.15 6.08
N LEU A 158 4.94 2.28 6.93
CA LEU A 158 4.78 0.84 6.86
C LEU A 158 3.81 0.37 7.93
N SER A 159 2.88 -0.52 7.58
CA SER A 159 1.88 -1.01 8.52
C SER A 159 1.92 -2.53 8.58
N ILE A 160 2.35 -3.05 9.71
CA ILE A 160 2.81 -4.44 9.83
C ILE A 160 1.88 -5.19 10.76
N LYS A 161 1.32 -6.30 10.25
CA LYS A 161 0.56 -7.25 11.06
C LYS A 161 1.49 -8.15 11.87
N ARG A 162 1.21 -8.31 13.16
CA ARG A 162 1.84 -9.28 14.05
C ARG A 162 1.41 -10.70 13.65
N GLU A 163 2.38 -11.60 13.49
CA GLU A 163 2.12 -13.01 13.18
C GLU A 163 2.66 -13.88 14.32
N PRO A 164 1.94 -14.00 15.46
CA PRO A 164 2.34 -14.90 16.53
C PRO A 164 2.27 -16.36 16.08
N ALA A 165 2.87 -17.27 16.86
CA ALA A 165 2.67 -18.70 16.63
C ALA A 165 1.17 -19.02 16.71
N PRO A 166 0.61 -19.79 15.76
CA PRO A 166 -0.79 -20.15 15.81
C PRO A 166 -1.08 -20.96 17.09
N PRO A 167 -2.15 -20.67 17.83
CA PRO A 167 -2.49 -21.43 19.03
C PRO A 167 -2.70 -22.93 18.75
N ASP A 168 -3.25 -23.24 17.58
CA ASP A 168 -3.74 -24.58 17.22
C ASP A 168 -2.86 -25.29 16.17
N ALA A 169 -1.64 -24.80 15.90
CA ALA A 169 -0.75 -25.45 14.96
C ALA A 169 0.71 -25.41 15.41
N ILE A 170 1.46 -26.47 15.08
CA ILE A 170 2.92 -26.51 15.25
C ILE A 170 3.55 -25.72 14.10
N ALA A 171 3.44 -24.40 14.15
CA ALA A 171 4.10 -23.50 13.23
C ALA A 171 4.81 -22.38 14.02
N PRO A 172 6.03 -21.98 13.62
CA PRO A 172 6.77 -20.94 14.31
C PRO A 172 6.09 -19.57 14.13
N ALA A 173 6.30 -18.68 15.10
CA ALA A 173 5.92 -17.27 14.97
C ALA A 173 6.70 -16.58 13.84
N GLY A 174 6.12 -15.55 13.24
CA GLY A 174 6.79 -14.71 12.24
C GLY A 174 7.94 -13.91 12.84
N ILE A 175 9.17 -14.16 12.40
CA ILE A 175 10.37 -13.55 12.99
C ILE A 175 10.35 -12.02 12.89
N ALA A 176 10.23 -11.48 11.67
CA ALA A 176 10.30 -10.03 11.44
C ALA A 176 9.13 -9.26 12.03
N SER A 177 7.89 -9.74 11.88
CA SER A 177 6.71 -9.00 12.35
C SER A 177 6.66 -8.91 13.86
N ASN A 178 6.98 -9.99 14.59
CA ASN A 178 7.05 -9.90 16.06
C ASN A 178 8.22 -9.02 16.50
N PHE A 179 9.39 -9.09 15.84
CA PHE A 179 10.51 -8.18 16.15
C PHE A 179 10.14 -6.69 15.95
N MET A 180 9.50 -6.34 14.84
CA MET A 180 9.00 -4.98 14.60
C MET A 180 8.02 -4.52 15.69
N HIS A 181 7.15 -5.42 16.15
CA HIS A 181 6.20 -5.10 17.21
C HIS A 181 6.87 -4.93 18.57
N ASP A 182 7.84 -5.77 18.89
CA ASP A 182 8.33 -5.93 20.28
C ASP A 182 9.60 -5.13 20.59
N HIS A 183 10.47 -4.97 19.60
CA HIS A 183 11.82 -4.43 19.80
C HIS A 183 12.11 -3.16 19.00
N VAL A 184 11.31 -2.88 17.97
CA VAL A 184 11.43 -1.65 17.19
C VAL A 184 10.54 -0.57 17.81
N HIS A 185 11.17 0.52 18.23
CA HIS A 185 10.53 1.65 18.90
C HIS A 185 10.81 2.95 18.14
N GLU A 186 10.16 4.04 18.54
CA GLU A 186 10.54 5.37 18.08
C GLU A 186 12.02 5.63 18.39
N GLY A 187 12.76 6.17 17.43
CA GLY A 187 14.21 6.33 17.47
C GLY A 187 15.01 5.11 16.98
N SER A 188 14.41 3.93 16.81
CA SER A 188 15.10 2.78 16.20
C SER A 188 15.50 3.08 14.76
N VAL A 189 16.64 2.55 14.32
CA VAL A 189 17.16 2.70 12.95
C VAL A 189 17.04 1.37 12.22
N ILE A 190 16.51 1.41 10.99
CA ILE A 190 16.43 0.26 10.10
C ILE A 190 17.01 0.59 8.73
N LEU A 191 17.45 -0.43 8.00
CA LEU A 191 17.92 -0.29 6.62
C LEU A 191 16.76 -0.50 5.65
N VAL A 192 16.66 0.38 4.65
CA VAL A 192 15.56 0.46 3.69
C VAL A 192 16.13 0.58 2.28
N LYS A 193 15.49 -0.07 1.29
CA LYS A 193 15.71 0.18 -0.14
C LYS A 193 14.62 1.09 -0.72
N PRO A 194 14.87 1.74 -1.87
CA PRO A 194 13.88 2.59 -2.52
C PRO A 194 12.51 1.91 -2.74
N PRO A 195 11.42 2.69 -2.83
CA PRO A 195 10.12 2.17 -3.23
C PRO A 195 10.20 1.34 -4.51
N ALA A 196 9.55 0.18 -4.49
CA ALA A 196 9.48 -0.75 -5.62
C ALA A 196 8.12 -1.44 -5.64
N GLY A 197 7.78 -2.09 -6.75
CA GLY A 197 6.51 -2.81 -6.89
C GLY A 197 5.83 -2.52 -8.22
N LYS A 198 5.11 -3.52 -8.73
CA LYS A 198 4.30 -3.44 -9.96
C LYS A 198 2.79 -3.43 -9.68
N PHE A 199 2.38 -3.73 -8.45
CA PHE A 199 1.00 -3.61 -8.00
C PHE A 199 0.69 -2.16 -7.70
N VAL A 200 0.38 -1.38 -8.74
CA VAL A 200 0.26 0.08 -8.64
C VAL A 200 -1.03 0.56 -9.29
N LEU A 201 -1.62 1.60 -8.70
CA LEU A 201 -2.77 2.29 -9.28
C LEU A 201 -2.29 3.50 -10.08
N ASP A 202 -2.69 3.58 -11.36
CA ASP A 202 -2.49 4.79 -12.16
C ASP A 202 -3.50 5.86 -11.76
N VAL A 203 -3.05 6.87 -11.01
CA VAL A 203 -3.91 7.95 -10.52
C VAL A 203 -4.53 8.80 -11.64
N ASN A 204 -3.96 8.78 -12.85
CA ASN A 204 -4.46 9.57 -13.98
C ASN A 204 -5.58 8.87 -14.76
N SER A 205 -5.77 7.56 -14.56
CA SER A 205 -6.86 6.82 -15.18
C SER A 205 -8.22 7.38 -14.76
N SER A 206 -9.11 7.56 -15.72
CA SER A 206 -10.52 7.92 -15.47
C SER A 206 -11.41 6.71 -15.23
N GLN A 207 -10.90 5.48 -15.44
CA GLN A 207 -11.68 4.28 -15.19
C GLN A 207 -11.90 4.12 -13.69
N PRO A 208 -13.10 3.73 -13.24
CA PRO A 208 -13.30 3.47 -11.83
C PRO A 208 -12.40 2.33 -11.33
N ALA A 209 -12.07 2.34 -10.03
CA ALA A 209 -11.33 1.24 -9.42
C ALA A 209 -12.07 0.63 -8.22
N VAL A 210 -11.97 -0.69 -8.11
CA VAL A 210 -12.52 -1.48 -7.01
C VAL A 210 -11.34 -2.03 -6.21
N LEU A 211 -11.09 -1.43 -5.04
CA LEU A 211 -10.03 -1.78 -4.11
C LEU A 211 -10.55 -2.80 -3.11
N ILE A 212 -10.06 -4.04 -3.19
CA ILE A 212 -10.60 -5.18 -2.47
C ILE A 212 -9.53 -5.76 -1.56
N SER A 213 -9.79 -5.77 -0.25
CA SER A 213 -8.83 -6.29 0.72
C SER A 213 -9.44 -7.08 1.87
N ASN A 214 -8.60 -7.92 2.50
CA ASN A 214 -8.90 -8.43 3.83
C ASN A 214 -7.68 -8.33 4.78
N GLY A 215 -7.95 -8.06 6.06
CA GLY A 215 -6.91 -7.92 7.09
C GLY A 215 -5.81 -6.94 6.69
N VAL A 216 -4.55 -7.38 6.74
CA VAL A 216 -3.40 -6.50 6.42
C VAL A 216 -3.30 -6.13 4.94
N GLY A 217 -4.04 -6.79 4.04
CA GLY A 217 -4.11 -6.40 2.63
C GLY A 217 -4.70 -5.00 2.39
N ILE A 218 -5.23 -4.35 3.42
CA ILE A 218 -5.70 -2.97 3.38
C ILE A 218 -4.57 -1.96 3.10
N THR A 219 -3.31 -2.31 3.37
CA THR A 219 -2.18 -1.38 3.35
C THR A 219 -1.92 -0.73 1.98
N PRO A 220 -1.81 -1.45 0.85
CA PRO A 220 -1.73 -0.79 -0.45
C PRO A 220 -3.04 -0.06 -0.79
N MET A 221 -4.20 -0.58 -0.36
CA MET A 221 -5.51 0.00 -0.70
C MET A 221 -5.71 1.39 -0.11
N ILE A 222 -5.32 1.61 1.15
CA ILE A 222 -5.44 2.94 1.76
C ILE A 222 -4.48 3.95 1.09
N SER A 223 -3.29 3.51 0.67
CA SER A 223 -2.38 4.36 -0.10
C SER A 223 -3.01 4.78 -1.43
N MET A 224 -3.60 3.83 -2.16
CA MET A 224 -4.35 4.09 -3.39
C MET A 224 -5.53 5.03 -3.19
N ALA A 225 -6.36 4.79 -2.16
CA ALA A 225 -7.52 5.64 -1.87
C ALA A 225 -7.13 7.07 -1.50
N LYS A 226 -6.05 7.25 -0.72
CA LYS A 226 -5.51 8.58 -0.39
C LYS A 226 -4.95 9.28 -1.62
N ALA A 227 -4.16 8.58 -2.43
CA ALA A 227 -3.58 9.14 -3.65
C ALA A 227 -4.65 9.63 -4.62
N VAL A 228 -5.67 8.81 -4.89
CA VAL A 228 -6.77 9.20 -5.78
C VAL A 228 -7.56 10.36 -5.20
N SER A 229 -7.90 10.32 -3.90
CA SER A 229 -8.65 11.42 -3.28
C SER A 229 -7.91 12.75 -3.29
N LEU A 230 -6.57 12.73 -3.27
CA LEU A 230 -5.74 13.92 -3.34
C LEU A 230 -5.53 14.41 -4.78
N LEU A 231 -5.21 13.50 -5.71
CA LEU A 231 -4.71 13.84 -7.04
C LEU A 231 -5.76 13.76 -8.14
N ASN A 232 -6.78 12.90 -7.98
CA ASN A 232 -7.86 12.71 -8.93
C ASN A 232 -9.20 12.44 -8.22
N PRO A 233 -9.73 13.41 -7.45
CA PRO A 233 -10.93 13.21 -6.64
C PRO A 233 -12.21 12.96 -7.45
N GLN A 234 -12.17 13.12 -8.79
CA GLN A 234 -13.31 12.82 -9.67
C GLN A 234 -13.40 11.32 -10.02
N ARG A 235 -12.32 10.57 -9.85
CA ARG A 235 -12.32 9.13 -10.10
C ARG A 235 -13.10 8.42 -9.00
N HIS A 236 -14.06 7.60 -9.41
CA HIS A 236 -14.80 6.75 -8.48
C HIS A 236 -13.95 5.59 -7.98
N ILE A 237 -13.96 5.39 -6.66
CA ILE A 237 -13.28 4.30 -5.98
C ILE A 237 -14.29 3.56 -5.11
N TRP A 238 -14.39 2.24 -5.29
CA TRP A 238 -15.09 1.36 -4.36
C TRP A 238 -14.07 0.67 -3.46
N PHE A 239 -14.10 0.99 -2.17
CA PHE A 239 -13.22 0.45 -1.15
C PHE A 239 -13.93 -0.66 -0.36
N LEU A 240 -13.63 -1.91 -0.70
CA LEU A 240 -14.19 -3.08 -0.06
C LEU A 240 -13.15 -3.68 0.90
N HIS A 241 -13.48 -3.73 2.20
CA HIS A 241 -12.58 -4.28 3.20
C HIS A 241 -13.24 -5.32 4.09
N GLY A 242 -12.62 -6.50 4.15
CA GLY A 242 -13.00 -7.60 5.02
C GLY A 242 -12.15 -7.68 6.29
N ALA A 243 -12.78 -7.69 7.46
CA ALA A 243 -12.14 -8.01 8.73
C ALA A 243 -12.92 -9.10 9.49
N ARG A 244 -12.39 -9.55 10.63
CA ARG A 244 -13.17 -10.44 11.52
C ARG A 244 -14.24 -9.63 12.26
N ASP A 245 -13.82 -8.52 12.83
CA ASP A 245 -14.59 -7.61 13.68
C ASP A 245 -13.90 -6.23 13.66
N SER A 246 -14.44 -5.26 14.41
CA SER A 246 -13.84 -3.91 14.48
C SER A 246 -12.46 -3.87 15.11
N SER A 247 -12.16 -4.75 16.07
CA SER A 247 -10.87 -4.77 16.77
C SER A 247 -9.69 -5.08 15.84
N LEU A 248 -9.97 -5.75 14.72
CA LEU A 248 -8.98 -6.12 13.70
C LEU A 248 -9.05 -5.26 12.43
N HIS A 249 -9.97 -4.29 12.36
CA HIS A 249 -10.13 -3.38 11.22
C HIS A 249 -9.21 -2.15 11.37
N ALA A 250 -8.00 -2.22 10.81
CA ALA A 250 -7.09 -1.09 10.77
C ALA A 250 -7.59 0.05 9.87
N PHE A 251 -7.23 1.29 10.19
CA PHE A 251 -7.49 2.51 9.39
C PHE A 251 -8.95 2.87 9.12
N ARG A 252 -9.92 2.25 9.80
CA ARG A 252 -11.35 2.54 9.60
C ARG A 252 -11.65 4.04 9.65
N ASP A 253 -11.13 4.72 10.66
CA ASP A 253 -11.39 6.16 10.85
C ASP A 253 -10.72 7.02 9.79
N GLU A 254 -9.52 6.64 9.32
CA GLU A 254 -8.87 7.33 8.19
C GLU A 254 -9.67 7.17 6.90
N VAL A 255 -10.12 5.96 6.57
CA VAL A 255 -10.90 5.69 5.36
C VAL A 255 -12.24 6.43 5.40
N ASN A 256 -12.92 6.42 6.55
CA ASN A 256 -14.16 7.18 6.75
C ASN A 256 -13.94 8.70 6.61
N ALA A 257 -12.84 9.23 7.16
CA ALA A 257 -12.51 10.65 7.03
C ALA A 257 -12.29 11.04 5.55
N ILE A 258 -11.65 10.17 4.77
CA ILE A 258 -11.49 10.38 3.32
C ILE A 258 -12.87 10.43 2.66
N ALA A 259 -13.77 9.48 2.92
CA ALA A 259 -15.10 9.45 2.30
C ALA A 259 -15.99 10.64 2.69
N VAL A 260 -15.83 11.19 3.90
CA VAL A 260 -16.49 12.45 4.28
C VAL A 260 -16.02 13.61 3.40
N SER A 261 -14.74 13.64 3.02
CA SER A 261 -14.16 14.69 2.18
C SER A 261 -14.26 14.43 0.67
N ASN A 262 -14.49 13.19 0.26
CA ASN A 262 -14.53 12.75 -1.13
C ASN A 262 -15.77 11.86 -1.38
N PRO A 263 -16.86 12.41 -1.95
CA PRO A 263 -18.08 11.65 -2.22
C PRO A 263 -17.91 10.58 -3.31
N ASN A 264 -16.78 10.55 -4.03
CA ASN A 264 -16.47 9.52 -5.01
C ASN A 264 -15.73 8.31 -4.41
N LEU A 265 -15.49 8.31 -3.09
CA LEU A 265 -15.04 7.13 -2.35
C LEU A 265 -16.22 6.41 -1.71
N HIS A 266 -16.58 5.26 -2.28
CA HIS A 266 -17.67 4.39 -1.84
C HIS A 266 -17.13 3.28 -0.95
N ILE A 267 -17.65 3.14 0.27
CA ILE A 267 -17.09 2.21 1.26
C ILE A 267 -18.03 1.02 1.49
N VAL A 268 -17.46 -0.18 1.49
CA VAL A 268 -18.15 -1.40 1.94
C VAL A 268 -17.27 -2.19 2.89
N TYR A 269 -17.69 -2.30 4.14
CA TYR A 269 -17.03 -3.11 5.15
C TYR A 269 -17.79 -4.42 5.38
N CYS A 270 -17.03 -5.50 5.40
CA CYS A 270 -17.54 -6.85 5.67
C CYS A 270 -16.89 -7.43 6.93
N TYR A 271 -17.70 -7.79 7.93
CA TYR A 271 -17.20 -8.47 9.14
C TYR A 271 -17.65 -9.92 9.15
N SER A 272 -16.69 -10.84 9.18
CA SER A 272 -16.97 -12.28 9.16
C SER A 272 -17.43 -12.82 10.51
N ARG A 273 -17.05 -12.17 11.61
CA ARG A 273 -17.36 -12.52 13.00
C ARG A 273 -17.60 -11.26 13.85
N PRO A 274 -18.58 -10.41 13.50
CA PRO A 274 -18.85 -9.19 14.23
C PRO A 274 -19.27 -9.49 15.67
N SER A 275 -18.80 -8.67 16.60
CA SER A 275 -19.26 -8.60 17.98
C SER A 275 -20.55 -7.79 18.08
N LEU A 276 -21.22 -7.84 19.24
CA LEU A 276 -22.42 -7.03 19.49
C LEU A 276 -22.16 -5.51 19.40
N THR A 277 -20.93 -5.08 19.69
CA THR A 277 -20.52 -3.66 19.58
C THR A 277 -20.26 -3.22 18.15
N ASP A 278 -20.26 -4.13 17.18
CA ASP A 278 -20.01 -3.83 15.77
C ASP A 278 -21.29 -3.47 14.99
N GLU A 279 -22.47 -3.58 15.61
CA GLU A 279 -23.73 -3.23 14.93
C GLU A 279 -23.69 -1.77 14.42
N GLY A 280 -24.02 -1.60 13.13
CA GLY A 280 -23.96 -0.31 12.44
C GLY A 280 -22.54 0.13 12.01
N ASN A 281 -21.49 -0.62 12.36
CA ASN A 281 -20.11 -0.29 11.99
C ASN A 281 -19.59 -1.01 10.74
N TYR A 282 -20.41 -1.89 10.15
CA TYR A 282 -20.15 -2.63 8.90
C TYR A 282 -21.42 -2.75 8.06
N GLN A 283 -21.28 -2.96 6.75
CA GLN A 283 -22.40 -3.06 5.80
C GLN A 283 -22.86 -4.51 5.60
N HIS A 284 -21.93 -5.47 5.59
CA HIS A 284 -22.26 -6.89 5.37
C HIS A 284 -21.61 -7.83 6.39
N LYS A 285 -22.37 -8.82 6.85
CA LYS A 285 -21.83 -9.93 7.64
C LYS A 285 -21.29 -11.00 6.69
N GLY A 286 -20.06 -11.44 6.90
CA GLY A 286 -19.38 -12.42 6.05
C GLY A 286 -18.08 -11.90 5.44
N TYR A 287 -17.72 -12.45 4.30
CA TYR A 287 -16.53 -12.06 3.55
C TYR A 287 -16.91 -11.14 2.39
N VAL A 288 -15.96 -10.34 1.91
CA VAL A 288 -16.07 -9.76 0.58
C VAL A 288 -15.91 -10.90 -0.43
N ASP A 289 -16.85 -11.05 -1.35
CA ASP A 289 -16.83 -12.05 -2.41
C ASP A 289 -17.30 -11.45 -3.76
N ALA A 290 -17.20 -12.23 -4.83
CA ALA A 290 -17.60 -11.76 -6.16
C ALA A 290 -19.12 -11.51 -6.27
N ALA A 291 -19.93 -12.21 -5.47
CA ALA A 291 -21.38 -12.01 -5.46
C ALA A 291 -21.75 -10.64 -4.87
N LEU A 292 -21.07 -10.22 -3.79
CA LEU A 292 -21.21 -8.87 -3.24
C LEU A 292 -20.88 -7.80 -4.28
N ILE A 293 -19.76 -7.96 -4.99
CA ILE A 293 -19.34 -7.01 -6.03
C ILE A 293 -20.39 -6.95 -7.14
N LYS A 294 -20.81 -8.11 -7.66
CA LYS A 294 -21.79 -8.21 -8.75
C LYS A 294 -23.17 -7.64 -8.37
N ASN A 295 -23.61 -7.85 -7.13
CA ASN A 295 -24.98 -7.53 -6.72
C ASN A 295 -25.12 -6.15 -6.06
N VAL A 296 -24.03 -5.59 -5.52
CA VAL A 296 -24.05 -4.30 -4.79
C VAL A 296 -23.24 -3.25 -5.53
N VAL A 297 -21.98 -3.55 -5.83
CA VAL A 297 -21.05 -2.58 -6.44
C VAL A 297 -21.41 -2.34 -7.91
N ALA A 298 -21.56 -3.38 -8.71
CA ALA A 298 -21.79 -3.23 -10.15
C ALA A 298 -23.03 -2.41 -10.52
N PRO A 299 -24.20 -2.59 -9.87
CA PRO A 299 -25.37 -1.75 -10.11
C PRO A 299 -25.13 -0.27 -9.75
N GLU A 300 -24.39 -0.01 -8.67
CA GLU A 300 -24.04 1.35 -8.26
C GLU A 300 -23.05 2.00 -9.24
N MET A 301 -22.04 1.26 -9.70
CA MET A 301 -21.12 1.71 -10.76
C MET A 301 -21.88 2.03 -12.05
N GLN A 302 -22.81 1.16 -12.46
CA GLN A 302 -23.64 1.39 -13.64
C GLN A 302 -24.47 2.66 -13.51
N ASN A 303 -25.00 2.96 -12.33
CA ASN A 303 -25.81 4.15 -12.08
C ASN A 303 -24.97 5.43 -12.03
N LEU A 304 -23.80 5.42 -11.38
CA LEU A 304 -22.97 6.61 -11.18
C LEU A 304 -22.03 6.89 -12.36
N CYS A 305 -21.51 5.84 -13.00
CA CYS A 305 -20.48 5.92 -14.04
C CYS A 305 -20.98 5.53 -15.43
N GLY A 306 -22.22 5.03 -15.55
CA GLY A 306 -22.77 4.57 -16.84
C GLY A 306 -22.16 3.27 -17.36
N SER A 307 -21.33 2.59 -16.57
CA SER A 307 -20.61 1.36 -16.93
C SER A 307 -20.31 0.51 -15.70
N THR A 308 -20.16 -0.79 -15.88
CA THR A 308 -19.62 -1.72 -14.88
C THR A 308 -18.13 -2.06 -15.10
N ASP A 309 -17.49 -1.45 -16.10
CA ASP A 309 -16.05 -1.63 -16.35
C ASP A 309 -15.23 -0.86 -15.31
N ALA A 310 -14.27 -1.56 -14.71
CA ALA A 310 -13.42 -1.03 -13.65
C ALA A 310 -12.10 -1.80 -13.59
N GLU A 311 -11.11 -1.21 -12.93
CA GLU A 311 -9.87 -1.89 -12.53
C GLU A 311 -10.05 -2.48 -11.12
N TYR A 312 -9.77 -3.78 -10.96
CA TYR A 312 -9.96 -4.50 -9.70
C TYR A 312 -8.60 -4.77 -9.06
N PHE A 313 -8.38 -4.23 -7.86
CA PHE A 313 -7.14 -4.37 -7.11
C PHE A 313 -7.39 -5.27 -5.90
N LEU A 314 -6.71 -6.43 -5.84
CA LEU A 314 -6.94 -7.45 -4.82
C LEU A 314 -5.70 -7.63 -3.95
N CYS A 315 -5.84 -7.53 -2.63
CA CYS A 315 -4.76 -7.87 -1.71
C CYS A 315 -5.29 -8.50 -0.43
N GLY A 316 -4.79 -9.68 -0.07
CA GLY A 316 -5.26 -10.38 1.12
C GLY A 316 -4.69 -11.79 1.26
N SER A 317 -5.37 -12.63 2.03
CA SER A 317 -5.01 -14.05 2.17
C SER A 317 -5.17 -14.80 0.84
N PRO A 318 -4.34 -15.83 0.54
CA PRO A 318 -4.41 -16.57 -0.73
C PRO A 318 -5.81 -17.07 -1.10
N SER A 319 -6.49 -17.75 -0.17
CA SER A 319 -7.84 -18.29 -0.43
C SER A 319 -8.89 -17.21 -0.73
N PHE A 320 -8.71 -16.02 -0.18
CA PHE A 320 -9.59 -14.88 -0.45
C PHE A 320 -9.36 -14.35 -1.87
N MET A 321 -8.09 -14.18 -2.27
CA MET A 321 -7.77 -13.72 -3.61
C MET A 321 -8.13 -14.75 -4.68
N ASP A 322 -7.87 -16.03 -4.44
CA ASP A 322 -8.23 -17.11 -5.39
C ASP A 322 -9.75 -17.14 -5.62
N SER A 323 -10.54 -17.13 -4.54
CA SER A 323 -12.00 -17.11 -4.64
C SER A 323 -12.54 -15.88 -5.36
N LEU A 324 -11.97 -14.69 -5.14
CA LEU A 324 -12.37 -13.48 -5.84
C LEU A 324 -11.99 -13.52 -7.32
N ARG A 325 -10.78 -13.97 -7.65
CA ARG A 325 -10.33 -14.07 -9.04
C ARG A 325 -11.19 -15.04 -9.84
N ASP A 326 -11.52 -16.19 -9.26
CA ASP A 326 -12.39 -17.17 -9.91
C ASP A 326 -13.80 -16.61 -10.09
N GLY A 327 -14.38 -15.98 -9.06
CA GLY A 327 -15.71 -15.38 -9.17
C GLY A 327 -15.79 -14.18 -10.15
N LEU A 328 -14.74 -13.34 -10.22
CA LEU A 328 -14.65 -12.25 -11.19
C LEU A 328 -14.53 -12.80 -12.62
N ARG A 329 -13.77 -13.89 -12.81
CA ARG A 329 -13.66 -14.58 -14.11
C ARG A 329 -14.99 -15.20 -14.53
N GLU A 330 -15.70 -15.87 -13.61
CA GLU A 330 -17.03 -16.42 -13.85
C GLU A 330 -18.06 -15.33 -14.21
N TRP A 331 -17.91 -14.13 -13.66
CA TRP A 331 -18.71 -12.97 -14.01
C TRP A 331 -18.32 -12.36 -15.38
N GLY A 332 -17.15 -12.70 -15.93
CA GLY A 332 -16.68 -12.23 -17.23
C GLY A 332 -15.81 -10.97 -17.16
N VAL A 333 -15.25 -10.65 -15.99
CA VAL A 333 -14.21 -9.61 -15.88
C VAL A 333 -12.95 -10.10 -16.57
N ALA A 334 -12.40 -9.27 -17.48
CA ALA A 334 -11.18 -9.62 -18.20
C ALA A 334 -9.98 -9.70 -17.27
N ASP A 335 -9.12 -10.72 -17.43
CA ASP A 335 -7.98 -10.97 -16.54
C ASP A 335 -7.02 -9.76 -16.46
N ASN A 336 -6.89 -8.98 -17.54
CA ASN A 336 -6.03 -7.78 -17.57
C ASN A 336 -6.58 -6.59 -16.76
N LYS A 337 -7.81 -6.68 -16.25
CA LYS A 337 -8.41 -5.71 -15.32
C LYS A 337 -8.26 -6.12 -13.86
N VAL A 338 -7.77 -7.33 -13.58
CA VAL A 338 -7.64 -7.88 -12.22
C VAL A 338 -6.17 -7.88 -11.81
N LEU A 339 -5.79 -6.85 -11.05
CA LEU A 339 -4.46 -6.71 -10.47
C LEU A 339 -4.48 -7.29 -9.05
N PHE A 340 -3.44 -8.02 -8.67
CA PHE A 340 -3.37 -8.58 -7.31
C PHE A 340 -1.95 -8.66 -6.78
N GLU A 341 -1.82 -8.61 -5.46
CA GLU A 341 -0.57 -8.81 -4.73
C GLU A 341 -0.78 -9.75 -3.54
N SER A 342 0.05 -10.79 -3.45
CA SER A 342 0.01 -11.79 -2.36
C SER A 342 1.16 -11.58 -1.37
N PHE A 343 0.82 -11.54 -0.08
CA PHE A 343 1.81 -11.44 1.01
C PHE A 343 2.14 -12.79 1.67
N ALA A 344 1.44 -13.86 1.28
CA ALA A 344 1.66 -15.17 1.88
C ALA A 344 2.74 -15.95 1.13
N LYS A 345 3.37 -16.90 1.85
CA LYS A 345 4.08 -18.01 1.21
C LYS A 345 3.09 -18.74 0.31
N ALA A 346 3.48 -19.06 -0.92
CA ALA A 346 2.62 -19.81 -1.82
C ALA A 346 2.21 -21.13 -1.15
N LYS A 347 0.93 -21.50 -1.26
CA LYS A 347 0.52 -22.87 -0.93
C LYS A 347 0.98 -23.78 -2.07
N PRO A 348 1.39 -25.02 -1.77
CA PRO A 348 1.59 -26.00 -2.82
C PRO A 348 0.27 -26.19 -3.56
N LYS A 349 0.28 -25.96 -4.87
CA LYS A 349 -0.78 -26.47 -5.73
C LYS A 349 -0.58 -27.98 -5.74
N LYS A 350 -1.59 -28.76 -5.31
CA LYS A 350 -1.56 -30.20 -5.56
C LYS A 350 -1.47 -30.38 -7.08
N SER A 351 -0.32 -30.81 -7.57
CA SER A 351 -0.21 -31.35 -8.91
C SER A 351 -1.18 -32.52 -8.99
N GLU A 352 -2.16 -32.45 -9.89
CA GLU A 352 -2.84 -33.67 -10.33
C GLU A 352 -1.76 -34.63 -10.87
N PRO A 353 -1.93 -35.95 -10.69
CA PRO A 353 -1.00 -36.92 -11.26
C PRO A 353 -0.91 -36.64 -12.76
N ALA A 354 0.31 -36.42 -13.25
CA ALA A 354 0.58 -36.17 -14.65
C ALA A 354 -0.19 -37.18 -15.51
N GLN A 355 -1.23 -36.72 -16.19
CA GLN A 355 -1.81 -37.49 -17.27
C GLN A 355 -0.76 -37.52 -18.37
N ASP A 356 -0.40 -38.73 -18.77
CA ASP A 356 0.47 -39.06 -19.88
C ASP A 356 -0.13 -38.47 -21.18
N LEU A 357 0.20 -37.21 -21.45
CA LEU A 357 -0.07 -36.54 -22.71
C LEU A 357 1.27 -36.29 -23.38
N SER A 358 1.60 -37.25 -24.23
CA SER A 358 2.67 -37.26 -25.21
C SER A 358 2.56 -36.08 -26.18
N GLN A 359 2.98 -34.89 -25.74
CA GLN A 359 3.36 -33.78 -26.61
C GLN A 359 4.76 -33.31 -26.23
N LYS A 360 5.70 -33.45 -27.17
CA LYS A 360 7.08 -32.93 -27.08
C LYS A 360 7.05 -31.40 -27.02
N HIS A 361 6.88 -30.84 -25.82
CA HIS A 361 7.42 -29.53 -25.52
C HIS A 361 8.86 -29.72 -25.02
N ASP A 362 9.74 -28.76 -25.35
CA ASP A 362 11.13 -28.70 -24.88
C ASP A 362 11.14 -28.57 -23.35
N SER A 363 11.01 -29.70 -22.67
CA SER A 363 11.05 -29.74 -21.23
C SER A 363 12.49 -29.61 -20.78
N ILE A 364 12.71 -28.69 -19.84
CA ILE A 364 14.02 -28.39 -19.28
C ILE A 364 14.15 -29.13 -17.95
N GLU A 365 15.29 -29.79 -17.73
CA GLU A 365 15.58 -30.42 -16.45
C GLU A 365 16.05 -29.38 -15.43
N ILE A 366 15.38 -29.29 -14.28
CA ILE A 366 15.83 -28.50 -13.13
C ILE A 366 16.19 -29.44 -11.98
N VAL A 367 17.40 -29.30 -11.47
CA VAL A 367 17.89 -30.04 -10.31
C VAL A 367 18.03 -29.10 -9.12
N PHE A 368 17.31 -29.42 -8.05
CA PHE A 368 17.36 -28.71 -6.76
C PHE A 368 18.28 -29.49 -5.82
N GLY A 369 19.56 -29.12 -5.81
CA GLY A 369 20.66 -29.91 -5.26
C GLY A 369 20.57 -30.25 -3.77
N LYS A 370 20.11 -29.34 -2.90
CA LYS A 370 19.96 -29.65 -1.46
C LYS A 370 18.69 -30.44 -1.18
N SER A 371 17.63 -30.19 -1.95
CA SER A 371 16.39 -30.97 -1.83
C SER A 371 16.51 -32.39 -2.41
N GLY A 372 17.48 -32.62 -3.30
CA GLY A 372 17.68 -33.87 -4.02
C GLY A 372 16.63 -34.16 -5.10
N LYS A 373 15.79 -33.19 -5.45
CA LYS A 373 14.73 -33.33 -6.47
C LYS A 373 15.23 -32.91 -7.85
N THR A 374 14.98 -33.76 -8.84
CA THR A 374 15.14 -33.45 -10.27
C THR A 374 13.77 -33.46 -10.91
N LEU A 375 13.39 -32.36 -11.55
CA LEU A 375 12.04 -32.13 -12.04
C LEU A 375 12.08 -31.57 -13.45
N SER A 376 11.01 -31.80 -14.21
CA SER A 376 10.89 -31.35 -15.60
C SER A 376 10.04 -30.08 -15.65
N TRP A 377 10.65 -28.99 -16.10
CA TRP A 377 10.04 -27.67 -16.21
C TRP A 377 9.60 -27.40 -17.65
N SER A 378 8.49 -26.68 -17.81
CA SER A 378 7.98 -26.16 -19.07
C SER A 378 7.74 -24.64 -18.97
N PRO A 379 7.67 -23.91 -20.10
CA PRO A 379 7.41 -22.46 -20.09
C PRO A 379 6.16 -22.00 -19.32
N ASN A 380 5.17 -22.88 -19.16
CA ASN A 380 3.93 -22.62 -18.43
C ASN A 380 4.08 -22.74 -16.90
N ASP A 381 5.17 -23.30 -16.41
CA ASP A 381 5.44 -23.47 -14.98
C ASP A 381 5.96 -22.18 -14.31
N GLY A 382 6.14 -21.11 -15.08
CA GLY A 382 6.50 -19.80 -14.57
C GLY A 382 8.00 -19.67 -14.24
N THR A 383 8.32 -18.86 -13.25
CA THR A 383 9.69 -18.68 -12.75
C THR A 383 10.19 -19.91 -12.01
N ILE A 384 11.50 -20.02 -11.82
CA ILE A 384 12.12 -21.12 -11.07
C ILE A 384 11.57 -21.19 -9.63
N LEU A 385 11.31 -20.04 -8.98
CA LEU A 385 10.70 -20.00 -7.66
C LEU A 385 9.29 -20.61 -7.67
N GLU A 386 8.44 -20.19 -8.60
CA GLU A 386 7.06 -20.68 -8.69
C GLU A 386 7.02 -22.20 -8.93
N PHE A 387 7.90 -22.69 -9.80
CA PHE A 387 8.06 -24.12 -10.04
C PHE A 387 8.57 -24.88 -8.81
N ALA A 388 9.53 -24.33 -8.07
CA ALA A 388 10.02 -24.92 -6.83
C ALA A 388 8.87 -25.05 -5.80
N GLU A 389 8.10 -23.97 -5.59
CA GLU A 389 6.99 -23.94 -4.64
C GLU A 389 5.86 -24.91 -5.04
N ALA A 390 5.56 -25.02 -6.34
CA ALA A 390 4.59 -25.98 -6.86
C ALA A 390 5.00 -27.45 -6.61
N ASN A 391 6.29 -27.70 -6.38
CA ASN A 391 6.86 -29.03 -6.14
C ASN A 391 7.36 -29.23 -4.70
N ASP A 392 6.80 -28.48 -3.73
CA ASP A 392 7.15 -28.57 -2.32
C ASP A 392 8.62 -28.29 -2.00
N ILE A 393 9.19 -27.26 -2.64
CA ILE A 393 10.53 -26.74 -2.37
C ILE A 393 10.37 -25.24 -2.10
N TYR A 394 10.76 -24.80 -0.90
CA TYR A 394 10.47 -23.44 -0.42
C TYR A 394 11.76 -22.66 -0.12
N PRO A 395 12.55 -22.30 -1.13
CA PRO A 395 13.72 -21.45 -0.95
C PRO A 395 13.32 -20.06 -0.39
N ASP A 396 14.28 -19.42 0.26
CA ASP A 396 14.10 -18.09 0.84
C ASP A 396 13.66 -17.08 -0.24
N HIS A 397 12.65 -16.26 0.04
CA HIS A 397 12.18 -15.22 -0.86
C HIS A 397 11.47 -14.10 -0.10
N SER A 398 11.33 -12.92 -0.74
CA SER A 398 10.50 -11.82 -0.23
C SER A 398 9.79 -11.08 -1.36
N CYS A 399 10.51 -10.26 -2.15
CA CYS A 399 9.86 -9.30 -3.06
C CYS A 399 9.24 -9.89 -4.33
N ARG A 400 9.66 -11.09 -4.76
CA ARG A 400 9.27 -11.74 -6.03
C ARG A 400 9.46 -10.93 -7.34
N ILE A 401 10.15 -9.79 -7.29
CA ILE A 401 10.38 -8.91 -8.44
C ILE A 401 11.87 -8.56 -8.66
N GLY A 402 12.79 -9.33 -8.06
CA GLY A 402 14.23 -9.15 -8.29
C GLY A 402 14.87 -7.93 -7.60
N VAL A 403 14.24 -7.36 -6.56
CA VAL A 403 14.72 -6.15 -5.85
C VAL A 403 15.39 -6.46 -4.51
N CYS A 404 14.86 -7.42 -3.74
CA CYS A 404 15.34 -7.69 -2.38
C CYS A 404 16.61 -8.56 -2.30
N GLY A 405 16.88 -9.37 -3.34
CA GLY A 405 17.99 -10.34 -3.33
C GLY A 405 17.77 -11.58 -2.44
N THR A 406 16.69 -11.68 -1.66
CA THR A 406 16.44 -12.84 -0.77
C THR A 406 16.34 -14.16 -1.53
N CYS A 407 15.85 -14.14 -2.78
CA CYS A 407 15.72 -15.34 -3.63
C CYS A 407 17.02 -15.75 -4.34
N MET A 408 18.17 -15.25 -3.88
CA MET A 408 19.45 -15.57 -4.49
C MET A 408 19.90 -16.98 -4.15
N CYS A 409 20.24 -17.78 -5.16
CA CYS A 409 20.87 -19.09 -4.98
C CYS A 409 22.04 -19.26 -5.96
N LYS A 410 22.95 -20.18 -5.65
CA LYS A 410 24.02 -20.54 -6.58
C LYS A 410 23.49 -21.44 -7.69
N ILE A 411 23.94 -21.18 -8.91
CA ILE A 411 23.77 -22.06 -10.06
C ILE A 411 25.10 -22.80 -10.28
N SER A 412 25.08 -24.13 -10.22
CA SER A 412 26.28 -24.95 -10.42
C SER A 412 26.40 -25.46 -11.86
N GLU A 413 25.30 -25.46 -12.60
CA GLU A 413 25.27 -25.87 -14.01
C GLU A 413 24.10 -25.20 -14.73
N GLY A 414 24.32 -24.86 -16.01
CA GLY A 414 23.32 -24.28 -16.88
C GLY A 414 23.27 -22.76 -16.82
N GLU A 415 22.36 -22.18 -17.59
CA GLU A 415 22.08 -20.75 -17.60
C GLU A 415 20.60 -20.51 -17.34
N VAL A 416 20.31 -19.32 -16.81
CA VAL A 416 18.98 -18.78 -16.66
C VAL A 416 18.86 -17.48 -17.45
N GLU A 417 17.63 -17.08 -17.73
CA GLU A 417 17.32 -15.78 -18.32
C GLU A 417 16.35 -15.00 -17.44
N TYR A 418 16.43 -13.68 -17.54
CA TYR A 418 15.51 -12.75 -16.92
C TYR A 418 14.71 -12.04 -18.01
N ALA A 419 13.39 -11.98 -17.85
CA ALA A 419 12.55 -11.15 -18.73
C ALA A 419 12.87 -9.65 -18.57
N GLU A 420 13.19 -9.23 -17.35
CA GLU A 420 13.66 -7.89 -17.00
C GLU A 420 14.87 -8.00 -16.08
N ALA A 421 15.87 -7.14 -16.26
CA ALA A 421 17.08 -7.17 -15.46
C ALA A 421 16.77 -6.92 -13.96
N PRO A 422 17.36 -7.72 -13.03
CA PRO A 422 17.19 -7.50 -11.61
C PRO A 422 17.79 -6.16 -11.15
N THR A 423 17.18 -5.56 -10.13
CA THR A 423 17.73 -4.38 -9.46
C THR A 423 18.62 -4.76 -8.28
N ALA A 424 18.40 -5.93 -7.66
CA ALA A 424 19.31 -6.43 -6.64
C ALA A 424 20.65 -6.80 -7.26
N SER A 425 21.74 -6.56 -6.52
CA SER A 425 23.06 -7.08 -6.88
C SER A 425 23.03 -8.61 -6.85
N VAL A 426 23.52 -9.23 -7.92
CA VAL A 426 23.65 -10.68 -8.05
C VAL A 426 25.14 -11.01 -8.12
N ASP A 427 25.60 -11.86 -7.21
CA ASP A 427 27.01 -12.27 -7.13
C ASP A 427 27.31 -13.34 -8.19
N GLY A 428 28.51 -13.30 -8.79
CA GLY A 428 29.05 -14.24 -9.79
C GLY A 428 28.11 -15.36 -10.28
N ASP A 429 28.33 -16.59 -9.79
CA ASP A 429 27.57 -17.79 -10.18
C ASP A 429 26.23 -17.93 -9.42
N SER A 430 25.52 -16.82 -9.17
CA SER A 430 24.23 -16.81 -8.49
C SER A 430 23.10 -16.27 -9.37
N VAL A 431 21.87 -16.60 -9.01
CA VAL A 431 20.65 -16.23 -9.74
C VAL A 431 19.54 -15.83 -8.76
N LEU A 432 18.70 -14.87 -9.16
CA LEU A 432 17.44 -14.55 -8.48
C LEU A 432 16.30 -15.41 -9.04
N ILE A 433 16.06 -16.57 -8.42
CA ILE A 433 15.09 -17.56 -8.91
C ILE A 433 13.65 -17.05 -9.01
N CYS A 434 13.34 -15.97 -8.31
CA CYS A 434 12.00 -15.39 -8.25
C CYS A 434 11.58 -14.60 -9.49
N ILE A 435 12.52 -14.31 -10.40
CA ILE A 435 12.22 -13.65 -11.68
C ILE A 435 12.92 -14.31 -12.88
N SER A 436 13.68 -15.39 -12.64
CA SER A 436 14.42 -16.09 -13.69
C SER A 436 13.67 -17.30 -14.23
N LYS A 437 13.91 -17.63 -15.49
CA LYS A 437 13.51 -18.90 -16.13
C LYS A 437 14.76 -19.67 -16.60
N PRO A 438 14.70 -21.01 -16.70
CA PRO A 438 15.79 -21.79 -17.27
C PRO A 438 16.01 -21.42 -18.75
N LYS A 439 17.28 -21.31 -19.17
CA LYS A 439 17.66 -21.00 -20.55
C LYS A 439 18.29 -22.20 -21.25
N THR A 440 19.00 -23.05 -20.51
CA THR A 440 19.63 -24.28 -21.01
C THR A 440 18.75 -25.50 -20.75
N ALA A 441 18.95 -26.58 -21.50
CA ALA A 441 18.19 -27.84 -21.35
C ALA A 441 18.31 -28.50 -19.96
N ARG A 442 19.31 -28.10 -19.18
CA ARG A 442 19.50 -28.50 -17.78
C ARG A 442 20.00 -27.32 -16.96
N VAL A 443 19.47 -27.16 -15.75
CA VAL A 443 19.89 -26.17 -14.76
C VAL A 443 19.99 -26.83 -13.39
N VAL A 444 21.11 -26.62 -12.69
CA VAL A 444 21.35 -27.18 -11.34
C VAL A 444 21.54 -26.04 -10.34
N LEU A 445 20.70 -26.01 -9.31
CA LEU A 445 20.62 -24.95 -8.32
C LEU A 445 20.92 -25.51 -6.92
N ASP A 446 21.64 -24.76 -6.11
CA ASP A 446 21.98 -25.13 -4.72
C ASP A 446 20.80 -24.84 -3.75
N ILE A 447 19.64 -25.43 -4.02
CA ILE A 447 18.36 -25.26 -3.32
C ILE A 447 17.85 -26.58 -2.74
#